data_AF-A0A8S1LHW9-F1
#
_entry.id   AF-A0A8S1LHW9-F1
#
_cell.length_a   1.000
_cell.length_b   1.000
_cell.length_c   1.000
_cell.angle_alpha   90.00
_cell.angle_beta   90.00
_cell.angle_gamma   90.00
#
_symmetry.space_group_name_H-M   'P 1'
#
loop_
_entity.id
_entity.type
_entity.pdbx_description
1 polymer ?
#
loop_
_entity_poly.entity_id
_entity_poly.type
_entity_poly.pdbx_seq_one_letter_code
_entity_poly.pdbx_strand_id
1 'polypeptide(L)'
;MSKLDNLKNLQIQQLKEVNPGHSDQAAAVKYTSNRLNLIEKFVRDSLHQDKEYFGKEKITLQNIIETLTIESNRLQQHLQVNREQKKSIEADLKISQDEIQRLQAIVPKHDEKELQNNIQEAKKKIVGLNKMRQDDANSLNINDLKQLNIKNKDKESPVNELWIWTLVVIYKEPASSYYWNNFKEQVFEKPEGSQDFKERLGKVKAVDMKKDEFERTQNLIKQKDQIISSNILTPAIQAQIKIIFKIVELMIDVEKQSKEIHDNEKLLQTHALEKQKIQSETNKNQDKAKILQDRITFLDTIHKGYQFMHDAMTKKIHSYQQAQILNDKFTEQIESSFSNLDFSKSYNQQYVPQIVETIQHENIDIQENQQQEIKQVVVEEEQQQIIQEQQQVIEVKQNLPEQQIDLQQQAPTEIIQTKTGGCEACNVF
;
A
#
# COMPACT_ATOMS: atom_id res chain seq x y z
N MET A 1 29.07 -37.39 -30.84
CA MET A 1 28.87 -38.46 -31.85
C MET A 1 27.42 -38.90 -31.76
N SER A 2 26.74 -39.05 -32.89
CA SER A 2 25.36 -39.53 -32.94
C SER A 2 25.30 -41.05 -32.75
N LYS A 3 24.16 -41.56 -32.23
CA LYS A 3 23.85 -42.99 -32.29
C LYS A 3 23.89 -43.52 -33.74
N LEU A 4 23.58 -42.64 -34.71
CA LEU A 4 23.64 -42.90 -36.15
C LEU A 4 25.07 -43.19 -36.65
N ASP A 5 26.09 -42.55 -36.08
CA ASP A 5 27.49 -42.70 -36.50
C ASP A 5 28.03 -44.08 -36.06
N ASN A 6 27.72 -44.48 -34.83
CA ASN A 6 28.03 -45.82 -34.32
C ASN A 6 27.29 -46.92 -35.10
N LEU A 7 26.03 -46.69 -35.48
CA LEU A 7 25.26 -47.61 -36.34
C LEU A 7 25.88 -47.77 -37.73
N LYS A 8 26.30 -46.68 -38.38
CA LYS A 8 27.01 -46.70 -39.67
C LYS A 8 28.31 -47.50 -39.59
N ASN A 9 29.13 -47.26 -38.58
CA ASN A 9 30.39 -47.99 -38.39
C ASN A 9 30.14 -49.50 -38.17
N LEU A 10 29.11 -49.86 -37.38
CA LEU A 10 28.73 -51.27 -37.16
C LEU A 10 28.23 -51.96 -38.44
N GLN A 11 27.49 -51.24 -39.31
CA GLN A 11 27.10 -51.76 -40.64
C GLN A 11 28.30 -52.00 -41.55
N ILE A 12 29.25 -51.06 -41.62
CA ILE A 12 30.46 -51.20 -42.46
C ILE A 12 31.32 -52.38 -42.00
N GLN A 13 31.37 -52.65 -40.69
CA GLN A 13 32.14 -53.76 -40.14
C GLN A 13 31.48 -55.12 -40.49
N GLN A 14 30.16 -55.23 -40.33
CA GLN A 14 29.41 -56.48 -40.58
C GLN A 14 29.18 -56.78 -42.07
N LEU A 15 29.24 -55.78 -42.96
CA LEU A 15 29.24 -55.99 -44.41
C LEU A 15 30.51 -56.70 -44.91
N LYS A 16 31.59 -56.73 -44.12
CA LYS A 16 32.83 -57.47 -44.45
C LYS A 16 32.79 -58.94 -44.04
N GLU A 17 31.77 -59.39 -43.30
CA GLU A 17 31.69 -60.74 -42.74
C GLU A 17 30.88 -61.71 -43.61
N VAL A 18 30.39 -61.28 -44.79
CA VAL A 18 29.43 -62.05 -45.62
C VAL A 18 29.92 -62.27 -47.07
N ASN A 19 30.99 -63.05 -47.23
CA ASN A 19 31.17 -64.04 -48.32
C ASN A 19 32.32 -64.99 -47.90
N PRO A 20 32.27 -66.31 -48.20
CA PRO A 20 32.19 -66.80 -49.57
C PRO A 20 31.18 -67.95 -49.82
N GLY A 21 30.66 -68.04 -51.04
CA GLY A 21 29.99 -69.25 -51.57
C GLY A 21 28.97 -68.98 -52.67
N HIS A 22 29.17 -69.52 -53.87
CA HIS A 22 28.19 -69.43 -54.96
C HIS A 22 26.99 -70.35 -54.72
N SER A 23 25.89 -69.80 -54.16
CA SER A 23 24.55 -70.40 -54.32
C SER A 23 23.38 -69.45 -54.06
N ASP A 24 23.49 -68.47 -53.15
CA ASP A 24 22.32 -67.67 -52.73
C ASP A 24 22.62 -66.17 -52.46
N GLN A 25 23.02 -65.45 -53.51
CA GLN A 25 23.12 -63.98 -53.49
C GLN A 25 21.77 -63.32 -53.12
N ALA A 26 20.65 -63.97 -53.46
CA ALA A 26 19.30 -63.49 -53.12
C ALA A 26 19.07 -63.47 -51.60
N ALA A 27 19.56 -64.48 -50.85
CA ALA A 27 19.53 -64.49 -49.39
C ALA A 27 20.38 -63.36 -48.78
N ALA A 28 21.56 -63.06 -49.32
CA ALA A 28 22.41 -61.96 -48.83
C ALA A 28 21.77 -60.58 -49.03
N VAL A 29 21.18 -60.34 -50.22
CA VAL A 29 20.40 -59.11 -50.51
C VAL A 29 19.16 -59.03 -49.61
N LYS A 30 18.43 -60.14 -49.43
CA LYS A 30 17.23 -60.23 -48.57
C LYS A 30 17.56 -60.00 -47.09
N TYR A 31 18.67 -60.53 -46.59
CA TYR A 31 19.15 -60.28 -45.22
C TYR A 31 19.51 -58.80 -45.02
N THR A 32 20.26 -58.22 -45.95
CA THR A 32 20.66 -56.80 -45.90
C THR A 32 19.45 -55.87 -46.00
N SER A 33 18.52 -56.14 -46.92
CA SER A 33 17.25 -55.42 -47.04
C SER A 33 16.41 -55.53 -45.76
N ASN A 34 16.24 -56.72 -45.19
CA ASN A 34 15.53 -56.91 -43.92
C ASN A 34 16.16 -56.11 -42.77
N ARG A 35 17.50 -56.04 -42.70
CA ARG A 35 18.20 -55.23 -41.69
C ARG A 35 18.04 -53.73 -41.93
N LEU A 36 18.08 -53.26 -43.18
CA LEU A 36 17.79 -51.87 -43.53
C LEU A 36 16.34 -51.50 -43.17
N ASN A 37 15.37 -52.36 -43.47
CA ASN A 37 13.97 -52.17 -43.11
C ASN A 37 13.76 -52.10 -41.58
N LEU A 38 14.48 -52.93 -40.80
CA LEU A 38 14.45 -52.87 -39.33
C LEU A 38 15.08 -51.58 -38.77
N ILE A 39 16.18 -51.10 -39.35
CA ILE A 39 16.81 -49.83 -38.95
C ILE A 39 15.93 -48.65 -39.34
N GLU A 40 15.38 -48.62 -40.56
CA GLU A 40 14.46 -47.57 -41.01
C GLU A 40 13.20 -47.54 -40.13
N LYS A 41 12.62 -48.70 -39.81
CA LYS A 41 11.51 -48.79 -38.85
C LYS A 41 11.90 -48.21 -37.48
N PHE A 42 13.03 -48.64 -36.90
CA PHE A 42 13.47 -48.15 -35.60
C PHE A 42 13.65 -46.61 -35.58
N VAL A 43 14.20 -46.03 -36.64
CA VAL A 43 14.36 -44.57 -36.76
C VAL A 43 13.00 -43.87 -36.96
N ARG A 44 12.10 -44.42 -37.79
CA ARG A 44 10.72 -43.90 -37.95
C ARG A 44 9.95 -43.93 -36.64
N ASP A 45 10.00 -45.04 -35.90
CA ASP A 45 9.34 -45.23 -34.61
C ASP A 45 9.88 -44.24 -33.56
N SER A 46 11.21 -44.07 -33.48
CA SER A 46 11.86 -43.11 -32.57
C SER A 46 11.46 -41.66 -32.89
N LEU A 47 11.52 -41.24 -34.15
CA LEU A 47 11.12 -39.89 -34.55
C LEU A 47 9.62 -39.65 -34.37
N HIS A 48 8.79 -40.70 -34.42
CA HIS A 48 7.36 -40.60 -34.10
C HIS A 48 7.15 -40.30 -32.62
N GLN A 49 7.90 -40.98 -31.75
CA GLN A 49 7.88 -40.75 -30.30
C GLN A 49 8.38 -39.34 -29.95
N ASP A 50 9.46 -38.88 -30.58
CA ASP A 50 9.97 -37.51 -30.41
C ASP A 50 8.95 -36.46 -30.90
N LYS A 51 8.32 -36.67 -32.07
CA LYS A 51 7.26 -35.78 -32.58
C LYS A 51 6.02 -35.73 -31.68
N GLU A 52 5.62 -36.86 -31.09
CA GLU A 52 4.51 -36.89 -30.13
C GLU A 52 4.86 -36.13 -28.84
N TYR A 53 6.11 -36.26 -28.37
CA TYR A 53 6.63 -35.54 -27.22
C TYR A 53 6.63 -34.01 -27.44
N PHE A 54 7.30 -33.51 -28.49
CA PHE A 54 7.34 -32.06 -28.78
C PHE A 54 5.97 -31.49 -29.17
N GLY A 55 5.05 -32.31 -29.69
CA GLY A 55 3.65 -31.93 -29.91
C GLY A 55 2.87 -31.72 -28.60
N LYS A 56 3.06 -32.58 -27.60
CA LYS A 56 2.47 -32.42 -26.25
C LYS A 56 3.09 -31.26 -25.48
N GLU A 57 4.40 -31.07 -25.61
CA GLU A 57 5.11 -29.95 -24.98
C GLU A 57 4.66 -28.61 -25.57
N LYS A 58 4.45 -28.51 -26.90
CA LYS A 58 3.88 -27.32 -27.54
C LYS A 58 2.55 -26.88 -26.93
N ILE A 59 1.63 -27.83 -26.73
CA ILE A 59 0.30 -27.55 -26.13
C ILE A 59 0.46 -27.09 -24.66
N THR A 60 1.36 -27.74 -23.91
CA THR A 60 1.66 -27.39 -22.52
C THR A 60 2.22 -25.97 -22.41
N LEU A 61 3.22 -25.62 -23.23
CA LEU A 61 3.79 -24.28 -23.32
C LEU A 61 2.75 -23.23 -23.72
N GLN A 62 1.90 -23.52 -24.71
CA GLN A 62 0.83 -22.61 -25.14
C GLN A 62 -0.17 -22.31 -24.01
N ASN A 63 -0.63 -23.34 -23.29
CA ASN A 63 -1.55 -23.19 -22.16
C ASN A 63 -0.91 -22.37 -21.02
N ILE A 64 0.39 -22.55 -20.76
CA ILE A 64 1.14 -21.79 -19.76
C ILE A 64 1.26 -20.30 -20.18
N ILE A 65 1.59 -20.03 -21.44
CA ILE A 65 1.70 -18.67 -21.99
C ILE A 65 0.34 -17.95 -21.92
N GLU A 66 -0.75 -18.61 -22.30
CA GLU A 66 -2.11 -18.05 -22.22
C GLU A 66 -2.52 -17.73 -20.77
N THR A 67 -2.34 -18.69 -19.86
CA THR A 67 -2.65 -18.52 -18.43
C THR A 67 -1.87 -17.34 -17.82
N LEU A 68 -0.56 -17.27 -18.06
CA LEU A 68 0.27 -16.16 -17.56
C LEU A 68 -0.12 -14.82 -18.21
N THR A 69 -0.52 -14.81 -19.49
CA THR A 69 -0.96 -13.58 -20.17
C THR A 69 -2.26 -13.05 -19.56
N ILE A 70 -3.21 -13.94 -19.23
CA ILE A 70 -4.46 -13.57 -18.54
C ILE A 70 -4.18 -12.93 -17.17
N GLU A 71 -3.32 -13.54 -16.35
CA GLU A 71 -2.97 -12.98 -15.04
C GLU A 71 -2.14 -11.69 -15.15
N SER A 72 -1.26 -11.55 -16.15
CA SER A 72 -0.49 -10.32 -16.39
C SER A 72 -1.42 -9.15 -16.75
N ASN A 73 -2.43 -9.39 -17.57
CA ASN A 73 -3.45 -8.41 -17.91
C ASN A 73 -4.29 -7.98 -16.68
N ARG A 74 -4.61 -8.91 -15.77
CA ARG A 74 -5.27 -8.58 -14.49
C ARG A 74 -4.37 -7.75 -13.58
N LEU A 75 -3.09 -8.08 -13.47
CA LEU A 75 -2.11 -7.27 -12.72
C LEU A 75 -2.01 -5.84 -13.29
N GLN A 76 -2.02 -5.69 -14.62
CA GLN A 76 -2.06 -4.38 -15.28
C GLN A 76 -3.34 -3.59 -14.96
N GLN A 77 -4.51 -4.24 -14.93
CA GLN A 77 -5.77 -3.62 -14.50
C GLN A 77 -5.71 -3.19 -13.02
N HIS A 78 -5.19 -4.03 -12.12
CA HIS A 78 -5.00 -3.66 -10.71
C HIS A 78 -4.03 -2.48 -10.53
N LEU A 79 -2.97 -2.39 -11.33
CA LEU A 79 -2.04 -1.25 -11.36
C LEU A 79 -2.72 0.04 -11.81
N GLN A 80 -3.63 -0.01 -12.78
CA GLN A 80 -4.42 1.15 -13.19
C GLN A 80 -5.39 1.60 -12.09
N VAL A 81 -6.22 0.69 -11.57
CA VAL A 81 -7.21 0.99 -10.51
C VAL A 81 -6.54 1.55 -9.25
N ASN A 82 -5.37 1.01 -8.87
CA ASN A 82 -4.58 1.53 -7.75
C ASN A 82 -4.12 2.99 -7.99
N ARG A 83 -3.64 3.33 -9.20
CA ARG A 83 -3.25 4.70 -9.57
C ARG A 83 -4.43 5.68 -9.55
N GLU A 84 -5.60 5.25 -10.02
CA GLU A 84 -6.83 6.05 -10.02
C GLU A 84 -7.35 6.30 -8.60
N GLN A 85 -7.38 5.26 -7.76
CA GLN A 85 -7.71 5.38 -6.33
C GLN A 85 -6.74 6.32 -5.60
N LYS A 86 -5.42 6.18 -5.84
CA LYS A 86 -4.40 7.06 -5.25
C LYS A 86 -4.65 8.53 -5.62
N LYS A 87 -4.88 8.85 -6.90
CA LYS A 87 -5.18 10.23 -7.36
C LYS A 87 -6.41 10.83 -6.68
N SER A 88 -7.46 10.03 -6.45
CA SER A 88 -8.65 10.49 -5.72
C SER A 88 -8.32 10.86 -4.27
N ILE A 89 -7.50 10.05 -3.60
CA ILE A 89 -7.11 10.25 -2.20
C ILE A 89 -6.11 11.41 -2.06
N GLU A 90 -5.24 11.64 -3.07
CA GLU A 90 -4.38 12.82 -3.15
C GLU A 90 -5.19 14.12 -3.30
N ALA A 91 -6.30 14.10 -4.04
CA ALA A 91 -7.22 15.24 -4.12
C ALA A 91 -7.95 15.49 -2.80
N ASP A 92 -8.48 14.45 -2.15
CA ASP A 92 -9.09 14.54 -0.81
C ASP A 92 -8.10 15.06 0.25
N LEU A 93 -6.83 14.63 0.18
CA LEU A 93 -5.76 15.09 1.06
C LEU A 93 -5.50 16.58 0.86
N LYS A 94 -5.41 17.04 -0.40
CA LYS A 94 -5.25 18.47 -0.69
C LYS A 94 -6.41 19.29 -0.15
N ILE A 95 -7.66 18.87 -0.36
CA ILE A 95 -8.84 19.56 0.20
C ILE A 95 -8.75 19.63 1.74
N SER A 96 -8.29 18.56 2.38
CA SER A 96 -8.07 18.53 3.84
C SER A 96 -6.96 19.50 4.29
N GLN A 97 -5.89 19.67 3.50
CA GLN A 97 -4.79 20.60 3.77
C GLN A 97 -5.18 22.06 3.53
N ASP A 98 -5.89 22.35 2.44
CA ASP A 98 -6.40 23.69 2.10
C ASP A 98 -7.39 24.17 3.18
N GLU A 99 -8.26 23.29 3.70
CA GLU A 99 -9.18 23.62 4.80
C GLU A 99 -8.44 23.82 6.14
N ILE A 100 -7.37 23.06 6.44
CA ILE A 100 -6.52 23.33 7.62
C ILE A 100 -5.91 24.73 7.53
N GLN A 101 -5.35 25.11 6.37
CA GLN A 101 -4.76 26.45 6.18
C GLN A 101 -5.81 27.55 6.30
N ARG A 102 -7.01 27.34 5.73
CA ARG A 102 -8.14 28.26 5.85
C ARG A 102 -8.59 28.41 7.30
N LEU A 103 -8.78 27.31 8.03
CA LEU A 103 -9.15 27.32 9.45
C LEU A 103 -8.10 28.07 10.28
N GLN A 104 -6.80 27.81 10.05
CA GLN A 104 -5.70 28.54 10.69
C GLN A 104 -5.66 30.03 10.34
N ALA A 105 -6.01 30.41 9.11
CA ALA A 105 -6.09 31.81 8.69
C ALA A 105 -7.28 32.57 9.30
N ILE A 106 -8.40 31.89 9.59
CA ILE A 106 -9.56 32.46 10.28
C ILE A 106 -9.52 32.31 11.80
N VAL A 107 -8.48 31.68 12.40
CA VAL A 107 -8.30 31.66 13.87
C VAL A 107 -8.37 33.10 14.38
N PRO A 108 -9.37 33.46 15.20
CA PRO A 108 -9.64 34.87 15.43
C PRO A 108 -8.51 35.55 16.20
N LYS A 109 -7.87 36.52 15.55
CA LYS A 109 -6.89 37.43 16.16
C LYS A 109 -7.63 38.53 16.92
N HIS A 110 -8.49 38.14 17.86
CA HIS A 110 -9.08 39.08 18.80
C HIS A 110 -8.02 39.56 19.78
N ASP A 111 -8.04 40.85 20.12
CA ASP A 111 -7.29 41.38 21.25
C ASP A 111 -7.96 40.99 22.58
N GLU A 112 -7.94 39.69 22.88
CA GLU A 112 -8.31 39.11 24.19
C GLU A 112 -7.61 39.86 25.34
N LYS A 113 -6.38 40.32 25.08
CA LYS A 113 -5.57 41.13 26.00
C LYS A 113 -6.13 42.54 26.21
N GLU A 114 -6.65 43.19 25.18
CA GLU A 114 -7.29 44.51 25.32
C GLU A 114 -8.59 44.37 26.13
N LEU A 115 -9.44 43.38 25.80
CA LEU A 115 -10.66 43.12 26.55
C LEU A 115 -10.36 42.81 28.03
N GLN A 116 -9.33 42.01 28.32
CA GLN A 116 -8.88 41.75 29.69
C GLN A 116 -8.35 43.01 30.39
N ASN A 117 -7.60 43.88 29.70
CA ASN A 117 -7.17 45.16 30.25
C ASN A 117 -8.37 46.07 30.56
N ASN A 118 -9.32 46.21 29.64
CA ASN A 118 -10.52 47.03 29.80
C ASN A 118 -11.36 46.56 30.99
N ILE A 119 -11.54 45.24 31.16
CA ILE A 119 -12.17 44.64 32.34
C ILE A 119 -11.40 44.97 33.63
N GLN A 120 -10.07 44.89 33.63
CA GLN A 120 -9.27 45.24 34.82
C GLN A 120 -9.34 46.73 35.15
N GLU A 121 -9.37 47.61 34.15
CA GLU A 121 -9.51 49.06 34.35
C GLU A 121 -10.91 49.43 34.85
N ALA A 122 -11.98 48.88 34.27
CA ALA A 122 -13.33 49.05 34.77
C ALA A 122 -13.46 48.57 36.23
N LYS A 123 -12.86 47.42 36.58
CA LYS A 123 -12.81 46.93 37.98
C LYS A 123 -12.05 47.88 38.91
N LYS A 124 -10.92 48.46 38.48
CA LYS A 124 -10.19 49.50 39.24
C LYS A 124 -11.03 50.78 39.41
N LYS A 125 -11.71 51.25 38.35
CA LYS A 125 -12.61 52.42 38.37
C LYS A 125 -13.77 52.19 39.35
N ILE A 126 -14.41 51.02 39.33
CA ILE A 126 -15.48 50.63 40.28
C ILE A 126 -14.99 50.69 41.73
N VAL A 127 -13.78 50.21 42.04
CA VAL A 127 -13.23 50.29 43.40
C VAL A 127 -13.04 51.76 43.84
N GLY A 128 -12.52 52.62 42.95
CA GLY A 128 -12.38 54.05 43.21
C GLY A 128 -13.72 54.76 43.43
N LEU A 129 -14.70 54.54 42.54
CA LEU A 129 -16.05 55.12 42.63
C LEU A 129 -16.78 54.70 43.91
N ASN A 130 -16.70 53.41 44.28
CA ASN A 130 -17.30 52.90 45.51
C ASN A 130 -16.63 53.48 46.77
N LYS A 131 -15.31 53.68 46.76
CA LYS A 131 -14.63 54.36 47.87
C LYS A 131 -15.12 55.81 48.00
N MET A 132 -15.15 56.58 46.92
CA MET A 132 -15.65 57.95 46.95
C MET A 132 -17.10 58.03 47.47
N ARG A 133 -17.97 57.10 47.06
CA ARG A 133 -19.36 57.05 47.56
C ARG A 133 -19.43 56.75 49.07
N GLN A 134 -18.56 55.89 49.60
CA GLN A 134 -18.48 55.62 51.03
C GLN A 134 -17.92 56.82 51.81
N ASP A 135 -16.89 57.49 51.30
CA ASP A 135 -16.31 58.68 51.91
C ASP A 135 -17.33 59.85 51.94
N ASP A 136 -18.07 60.05 50.84
CA ASP A 136 -19.17 61.01 50.76
C ASP A 136 -20.31 60.66 51.73
N ALA A 137 -20.77 59.40 51.78
CA ALA A 137 -21.83 58.95 52.68
C ALA A 137 -21.42 59.13 54.16
N ASN A 138 -20.16 58.86 54.48
CA ASN A 138 -19.59 59.08 55.81
C ASN A 138 -19.61 60.58 56.19
N SER A 139 -19.38 61.49 55.24
CA SER A 139 -19.34 62.94 55.46
C SER A 139 -20.70 63.58 55.78
N LEU A 140 -21.82 62.93 55.46
CA LEU A 140 -23.17 63.49 55.63
C LEU A 140 -23.47 63.89 57.09
N ASN A 141 -23.90 65.13 57.32
CA ASN A 141 -24.41 65.56 58.61
C ASN A 141 -25.91 65.27 58.73
N ILE A 142 -26.24 64.12 59.32
CA ILE A 142 -27.63 63.70 59.54
C ILE A 142 -28.39 64.68 60.46
N ASN A 143 -27.69 65.45 61.31
CA ASN A 143 -28.35 66.44 62.18
C ASN A 143 -28.87 67.68 61.42
N ASP A 144 -28.36 67.96 60.22
CA ASP A 144 -28.98 68.95 59.32
C ASP A 144 -30.23 68.34 58.65
N LEU A 145 -30.13 67.09 58.17
CA LEU A 145 -31.25 66.36 57.54
C LEU A 145 -32.44 66.16 58.50
N LYS A 146 -32.19 65.94 59.81
CA LYS A 146 -33.23 65.91 60.86
C LYS A 146 -34.06 67.19 60.92
N GLN A 147 -33.56 68.34 60.47
CA GLN A 147 -34.29 69.61 60.50
C GLN A 147 -35.27 69.74 59.32
N LEU A 148 -35.20 68.85 58.31
CA LEU A 148 -36.13 68.86 57.18
C LEU A 148 -37.57 68.57 57.65
N ASN A 149 -38.51 69.37 57.14
CA ASN A 149 -39.92 69.33 57.50
C ASN A 149 -40.79 69.40 56.23
N ILE A 150 -41.04 68.24 55.61
CA ILE A 150 -41.97 68.11 54.49
C ILE A 150 -43.36 67.86 55.04
N LYS A 151 -44.37 68.65 54.62
CA LYS A 151 -45.75 68.39 55.05
C LYS A 151 -46.31 67.22 54.24
N ASN A 152 -46.97 66.26 54.91
CA ASN A 152 -47.56 65.09 54.26
C ASN A 152 -48.68 65.39 53.23
N LYS A 153 -49.13 66.65 53.11
CA LYS A 153 -50.04 67.11 52.05
C LYS A 153 -49.31 67.46 50.75
N ASP A 154 -48.02 67.81 50.83
CA ASP A 154 -47.21 68.31 49.72
C ASP A 154 -46.66 67.12 48.91
N LYS A 155 -47.51 66.17 48.50
CA LYS A 155 -47.12 64.97 47.72
C LYS A 155 -46.45 65.33 46.39
N GLU A 156 -46.75 66.50 45.84
CA GLU A 156 -46.15 67.05 44.63
C GLU A 156 -44.80 67.75 44.87
N SER A 157 -44.33 67.84 46.12
CA SER A 157 -43.01 68.41 46.43
C SER A 157 -41.89 67.54 45.82
N PRO A 158 -41.03 68.08 44.93
CA PRO A 158 -39.95 67.31 44.30
C PRO A 158 -39.00 66.65 45.32
N VAL A 159 -38.85 67.26 46.50
CA VAL A 159 -38.01 66.74 47.59
C VAL A 159 -38.49 65.36 48.09
N ASN A 160 -39.78 65.01 47.93
CA ASN A 160 -40.26 63.67 48.25
C ASN A 160 -39.66 62.60 47.31
N GLU A 161 -39.43 62.89 46.03
CA GLU A 161 -38.90 61.87 45.09
C GLU A 161 -37.48 61.42 45.44
N LEU A 162 -36.67 62.27 46.10
CA LEU A 162 -35.38 61.86 46.65
C LEU A 162 -35.52 60.78 47.75
N TRP A 163 -36.53 60.92 48.62
CA TRP A 163 -36.75 60.01 49.73
C TRP A 163 -37.55 58.77 49.31
N ILE A 164 -38.46 58.88 48.35
CA ILE A 164 -39.11 57.72 47.71
C ILE A 164 -38.08 56.91 46.90
N TRP A 165 -37.16 57.56 46.17
CA TRP A 165 -36.02 56.88 45.53
C TRP A 165 -35.14 56.19 46.58
N THR A 166 -34.86 56.85 47.71
CA THR A 166 -34.08 56.25 48.80
C THR A 166 -34.75 54.97 49.32
N LEU A 167 -36.05 55.03 49.61
CA LEU A 167 -36.83 53.88 50.06
C LEU A 167 -36.81 52.72 49.03
N VAL A 168 -36.98 53.03 47.75
CA VAL A 168 -37.03 52.02 46.67
C VAL A 168 -35.66 51.44 46.34
N VAL A 169 -34.62 52.26 46.19
CA VAL A 169 -33.33 51.81 45.63
C VAL A 169 -32.34 51.41 46.74
N ILE A 170 -32.37 52.09 47.89
CA ILE A 170 -31.43 51.89 49.01
C ILE A 170 -32.00 50.94 50.08
N TYR A 171 -33.32 51.00 50.35
CA TYR A 171 -34.00 50.08 51.29
C TYR A 171 -34.71 48.90 50.63
N LYS A 172 -34.95 48.94 49.31
CA LYS A 172 -35.67 47.91 48.52
C LYS A 172 -37.15 47.75 48.90
N GLU A 173 -37.76 48.81 49.41
CA GLU A 173 -39.17 48.86 49.80
C GLU A 173 -40.08 49.46 48.72
N PRO A 174 -41.37 49.08 48.65
CA PRO A 174 -42.28 49.57 47.62
C PRO A 174 -42.61 51.04 47.81
N ALA A 175 -42.62 51.84 46.74
CA ALA A 175 -42.90 53.29 46.81
C ALA A 175 -44.23 53.66 47.51
N SER A 176 -45.20 52.74 47.54
CA SER A 176 -46.48 52.89 48.24
C SER A 176 -46.38 52.89 49.77
N SER A 177 -45.28 52.42 50.37
CA SER A 177 -45.04 52.52 51.83
C SER A 177 -44.46 53.87 52.26
N TYR A 178 -44.09 54.75 51.32
CA TYR A 178 -43.49 56.05 51.65
C TYR A 178 -44.47 56.98 52.39
N TYR A 179 -44.08 57.35 53.62
CA TYR A 179 -44.72 58.37 54.42
C TYR A 179 -43.65 59.11 55.21
N TRP A 180 -43.53 60.43 55.01
CA TRP A 180 -42.35 61.21 55.45
C TRP A 180 -42.07 61.08 56.94
N ASN A 181 -43.09 61.14 57.80
CA ASN A 181 -42.86 61.07 59.25
C ASN A 181 -42.26 59.72 59.68
N ASN A 182 -42.81 58.60 59.18
CA ASN A 182 -42.29 57.26 59.51
C ASN A 182 -40.87 57.07 58.97
N PHE A 183 -40.64 57.50 57.72
CA PHE A 183 -39.30 57.47 57.10
C PHE A 183 -38.30 58.29 57.92
N LYS A 184 -38.65 59.51 58.30
CA LYS A 184 -37.81 60.40 59.11
C LYS A 184 -37.50 59.80 60.49
N GLU A 185 -38.51 59.29 61.20
CA GLU A 185 -38.33 58.65 62.51
C GLU A 185 -37.36 57.47 62.43
N GLN A 186 -37.55 56.60 61.43
CA GLN A 186 -36.77 55.38 61.26
C GLN A 186 -35.35 55.63 60.74
N VAL A 187 -35.18 56.50 59.75
CA VAL A 187 -33.94 56.70 58.99
C VAL A 187 -33.06 57.81 59.59
N PHE A 188 -33.64 58.82 60.24
CA PHE A 188 -32.88 59.96 60.77
C PHE A 188 -32.97 60.11 62.28
N GLU A 189 -34.13 59.94 62.91
CA GLU A 189 -34.26 60.27 64.34
C GLU A 189 -33.69 59.17 65.25
N LYS A 190 -33.77 57.90 64.84
CA LYS A 190 -33.10 56.78 65.53
C LYS A 190 -31.58 56.78 65.27
N PRO A 191 -30.74 56.56 66.31
CA PRO A 191 -29.28 56.51 66.15
C PRO A 191 -28.82 55.40 65.20
N GLU A 192 -29.41 54.20 65.32
CA GLU A 192 -29.14 53.04 64.48
C GLU A 192 -29.51 53.33 63.01
N GLY A 193 -30.68 53.95 62.77
CA GLY A 193 -31.13 54.35 61.44
C GLY A 193 -30.22 55.39 60.78
N SER A 194 -29.73 56.37 61.55
CA SER A 194 -28.75 57.36 61.05
C SER A 194 -27.48 56.71 60.51
N GLN A 195 -27.02 55.63 61.15
CA GLN A 195 -25.83 54.88 60.75
C GLN A 195 -26.14 53.91 59.60
N ASP A 196 -27.23 53.14 59.68
CA ASP A 196 -27.69 52.23 58.62
C ASP A 196 -27.93 52.99 57.30
N PHE A 197 -28.49 54.20 57.35
CA PHE A 197 -28.63 55.05 56.17
C PHE A 197 -27.28 55.37 55.51
N LYS A 198 -26.28 55.85 56.27
CA LYS A 198 -24.93 56.12 55.75
C LYS A 198 -24.31 54.87 55.16
N GLU A 199 -24.45 53.73 55.84
CA GLU A 199 -23.92 52.48 55.37
C GLU A 199 -24.60 52.00 54.09
N ARG A 200 -25.92 52.06 53.98
CA ARG A 200 -26.63 51.63 52.75
C ARG A 200 -26.36 52.55 51.57
N LEU A 201 -26.25 53.85 51.82
CA LEU A 201 -25.89 54.84 50.81
C LEU A 201 -24.42 54.68 50.35
N GLY A 202 -23.53 54.26 51.25
CA GLY A 202 -22.14 53.91 50.94
C GLY A 202 -21.92 52.51 50.38
N LYS A 203 -22.77 51.51 50.70
CA LYS A 203 -22.57 50.07 50.45
C LYS A 203 -22.32 49.75 48.97
N VAL A 204 -21.27 48.96 48.72
CA VAL A 204 -20.61 48.68 47.43
C VAL A 204 -21.55 48.12 46.33
N LYS A 205 -22.73 47.59 46.68
CA LYS A 205 -23.66 46.85 45.81
C LYS A 205 -24.53 47.72 44.86
N ALA A 206 -23.94 48.74 44.23
CA ALA A 206 -24.61 49.43 43.11
C ALA A 206 -24.74 48.53 41.86
N VAL A 207 -23.85 47.53 41.74
CA VAL A 207 -23.79 46.46 40.72
C VAL A 207 -25.06 45.60 40.62
N ASP A 208 -25.88 45.57 41.68
CA ASP A 208 -27.09 44.75 41.76
C ASP A 208 -28.37 45.57 41.44
N MET A 209 -28.27 46.74 40.79
CA MET A 209 -29.45 47.57 40.44
C MET A 209 -30.27 46.94 39.32
N LYS A 210 -31.58 46.80 39.55
CA LYS A 210 -32.51 46.38 38.49
C LYS A 210 -32.74 47.51 37.48
N LYS A 211 -33.21 47.14 36.28
CA LYS A 211 -33.48 48.10 35.19
C LYS A 211 -34.44 49.24 35.62
N ASP A 212 -35.52 48.91 36.34
CA ASP A 212 -36.51 49.86 36.86
C ASP A 212 -35.92 50.77 37.95
N GLU A 213 -35.06 50.22 38.81
CA GLU A 213 -34.31 51.00 39.82
C GLU A 213 -33.33 51.98 39.17
N PHE A 214 -32.61 51.55 38.12
CA PHE A 214 -31.69 52.37 37.35
C PHE A 214 -32.42 53.47 36.56
N GLU A 215 -33.54 53.15 35.91
CA GLU A 215 -34.40 54.13 35.24
C GLU A 215 -34.96 55.17 36.24
N ARG A 216 -35.38 54.75 37.44
CA ARG A 216 -35.77 55.69 38.51
C ARG A 216 -34.59 56.56 38.96
N THR A 217 -33.39 55.98 39.09
CA THR A 217 -32.18 56.71 39.49
C THR A 217 -31.78 57.77 38.46
N GLN A 218 -31.86 57.45 37.15
CA GLN A 218 -31.69 58.46 36.11
C GLN A 218 -32.76 59.55 36.13
N ASN A 219 -34.02 59.20 36.40
CA ASN A 219 -35.12 60.17 36.48
C ASN A 219 -35.05 61.06 37.72
N LEU A 220 -34.44 60.61 38.82
CA LEU A 220 -34.11 61.44 39.98
C LEU A 220 -33.05 62.50 39.63
N ILE A 221 -31.98 62.14 38.91
CA ILE A 221 -30.95 63.11 38.50
C ILE A 221 -31.54 64.22 37.62
N LYS A 222 -32.48 63.90 36.71
CA LYS A 222 -33.17 64.91 35.89
C LYS A 222 -33.93 65.96 36.72
N GLN A 223 -34.26 65.65 37.98
CA GLN A 223 -34.93 66.55 38.92
C GLN A 223 -33.97 67.23 39.91
N LYS A 224 -32.65 66.97 39.83
CA LYS A 224 -31.61 67.45 40.76
C LYS A 224 -31.73 68.93 41.09
N ASP A 225 -31.76 69.79 40.07
CA ASP A 225 -31.78 71.24 40.26
C ASP A 225 -33.13 71.75 40.78
N GLN A 226 -34.24 71.11 40.38
CA GLN A 226 -35.58 71.41 40.90
C GLN A 226 -35.70 71.04 42.39
N ILE A 227 -35.09 69.92 42.80
CA ILE A 227 -35.05 69.44 44.18
C ILE A 227 -34.16 70.35 45.04
N ILE A 228 -32.93 70.63 44.59
CA ILE A 228 -31.97 71.48 45.32
C ILE A 228 -32.47 72.92 45.46
N SER A 229 -33.19 73.45 44.46
CA SER A 229 -33.75 74.82 44.48
C SER A 229 -35.07 74.92 45.25
N SER A 230 -35.55 73.85 45.87
CA SER A 230 -36.82 73.86 46.59
C SER A 230 -36.78 74.77 47.83
N ASN A 231 -37.79 75.62 47.96
CA ASN A 231 -37.91 76.64 49.01
C ASN A 231 -38.09 76.08 50.44
N ILE A 232 -38.34 74.77 50.59
CA ILE A 232 -38.41 74.10 51.90
C ILE A 232 -37.03 73.71 52.46
N LEU A 233 -35.95 73.91 51.68
CA LEU A 233 -34.59 73.52 52.05
C LEU A 233 -33.79 74.71 52.59
N THR A 234 -33.24 74.59 53.79
CA THR A 234 -32.23 75.54 54.30
C THR A 234 -30.89 75.31 53.58
N PRO A 235 -29.96 76.30 53.55
CA PRO A 235 -28.64 76.14 52.93
C PRO A 235 -27.84 74.93 53.46
N ALA A 236 -27.99 74.59 54.75
CA ALA A 236 -27.37 73.41 55.34
C ALA A 236 -27.97 72.11 54.77
N ILE A 237 -29.30 72.01 54.68
CA ILE A 237 -29.99 70.85 54.09
C ILE A 237 -29.66 70.73 52.60
N GLN A 238 -29.60 71.84 51.86
CA GLN A 238 -29.16 71.86 50.45
C GLN A 238 -27.74 71.32 50.28
N ALA A 239 -26.82 71.60 51.22
CA ALA A 239 -25.46 71.05 51.19
C ALA A 239 -25.47 69.52 51.37
N GLN A 240 -26.23 68.99 52.34
CA GLN A 240 -26.34 67.54 52.53
C GLN A 240 -27.01 66.85 51.33
N ILE A 241 -28.08 67.44 50.77
CA ILE A 241 -28.76 66.91 49.58
C ILE A 241 -27.84 66.90 48.35
N LYS A 242 -26.96 67.90 48.18
CA LYS A 242 -25.92 67.88 47.13
C LYS A 242 -24.95 66.70 47.27
N ILE A 243 -24.57 66.32 48.50
CA ILE A 243 -23.74 65.14 48.75
C ILE A 243 -24.51 63.86 48.39
N ILE A 244 -25.80 63.76 48.73
CA ILE A 244 -26.65 62.62 48.31
C ILE A 244 -26.72 62.54 46.77
N PHE A 245 -26.90 63.65 46.05
CA PHE A 245 -26.88 63.64 44.58
C PHE A 245 -25.52 63.22 43.98
N LYS A 246 -24.40 63.63 44.59
CA LYS A 246 -23.06 63.16 44.18
C LYS A 246 -22.93 61.64 44.34
N ILE A 247 -23.48 61.08 45.42
CA ILE A 247 -23.56 59.63 45.65
C ILE A 247 -24.44 58.95 44.57
N VAL A 248 -25.59 59.51 44.23
CA VAL A 248 -26.48 59.02 43.16
C VAL A 248 -25.76 58.99 41.80
N GLU A 249 -24.96 60.02 41.50
CA GLU A 249 -24.13 60.10 40.30
C GLU A 249 -23.06 58.98 40.28
N LEU A 250 -22.34 58.78 41.39
CA LEU A 250 -21.38 57.68 41.55
C LEU A 250 -22.01 56.28 41.43
N MET A 251 -23.27 56.09 41.87
CA MET A 251 -23.99 54.82 41.70
C MET A 251 -24.25 54.50 40.23
N ILE A 252 -24.65 55.50 39.43
CA ILE A 252 -24.86 55.31 37.98
C ILE A 252 -23.54 55.00 37.26
N ASP A 253 -22.44 55.64 37.64
CA ASP A 253 -21.14 55.38 37.00
C ASP A 253 -20.57 54.01 37.37
N VAL A 254 -20.79 53.53 38.60
CA VAL A 254 -20.49 52.12 38.95
C VAL A 254 -21.31 51.16 38.08
N GLU A 255 -22.59 51.44 37.82
CA GLU A 255 -23.44 50.57 37.01
C GLU A 255 -23.06 50.59 35.50
N LYS A 256 -22.67 51.74 34.96
CA LYS A 256 -22.08 51.80 33.60
C LYS A 256 -20.84 50.90 33.48
N GLN A 257 -19.93 50.97 34.45
CA GLN A 257 -18.72 50.16 34.49
C GLN A 257 -18.99 48.67 34.76
N SER A 258 -20.02 48.36 35.57
CA SER A 258 -20.53 47.00 35.80
C SER A 258 -20.96 46.36 34.48
N LYS A 259 -21.77 47.07 33.70
CA LYS A 259 -22.21 46.62 32.38
C LYS A 259 -21.07 46.48 31.38
N GLU A 260 -20.13 47.44 31.35
CA GLU A 260 -18.92 47.36 30.51
C GLU A 260 -18.09 46.10 30.80
N ILE A 261 -17.97 45.70 32.08
CA ILE A 261 -17.33 44.42 32.45
C ILE A 261 -18.14 43.24 31.90
N HIS A 262 -19.46 43.21 32.12
CA HIS A 262 -20.32 42.09 31.71
C HIS A 262 -20.30 41.88 30.19
N ASP A 263 -20.45 42.95 29.41
CA ASP A 263 -20.46 42.88 27.95
C ASP A 263 -19.08 42.42 27.41
N ASN A 264 -17.97 42.88 28.00
CA ASN A 264 -16.62 42.42 27.65
C ASN A 264 -16.32 40.97 28.08
N GLU A 265 -16.78 40.54 29.26
CA GLU A 265 -16.62 39.15 29.74
C GLU A 265 -17.42 38.17 28.87
N LYS A 266 -18.63 38.55 28.45
CA LYS A 266 -19.44 37.80 27.50
C LYS A 266 -18.79 37.72 26.11
N LEU A 267 -18.15 38.80 25.65
CA LEU A 267 -17.40 38.82 24.40
C LEU A 267 -16.18 37.88 24.46
N LEU A 268 -15.41 37.92 25.55
CA LEU A 268 -14.31 36.96 25.80
C LEU A 268 -14.78 35.50 25.81
N GLN A 269 -15.92 35.19 26.44
CA GLN A 269 -16.50 33.84 26.41
C GLN A 269 -16.87 33.40 24.98
N THR A 270 -17.43 34.31 24.19
CA THR A 270 -17.79 34.06 22.78
C THR A 270 -16.55 33.76 21.94
N HIS A 271 -15.51 34.60 22.07
CA HIS A 271 -14.21 34.40 21.41
C HIS A 271 -13.56 33.07 21.79
N ALA A 272 -13.59 32.69 23.07
CA ALA A 272 -13.03 31.43 23.56
C ALA A 272 -13.76 30.20 22.98
N LEU A 273 -15.09 30.25 22.87
CA LEU A 273 -15.90 29.18 22.27
C LEU A 273 -15.64 29.04 20.76
N GLU A 274 -15.52 30.15 20.03
CA GLU A 274 -15.21 30.14 18.59
C GLU A 274 -13.80 29.59 18.33
N LYS A 275 -12.81 30.03 19.11
CA LYS A 275 -11.43 29.53 19.09
C LYS A 275 -11.37 28.02 19.40
N GLN A 276 -12.13 27.55 20.39
CA GLN A 276 -12.23 26.12 20.71
C GLN A 276 -12.88 25.31 19.58
N LYS A 277 -13.92 25.84 18.94
CA LYS A 277 -14.58 25.22 17.78
C LYS A 277 -13.62 25.09 16.60
N ILE A 278 -12.96 26.18 16.21
CA ILE A 278 -12.00 26.20 15.09
C ILE A 278 -10.82 25.26 15.36
N GLN A 279 -10.32 25.18 16.61
CA GLN A 279 -9.30 24.20 16.98
C GLN A 279 -9.81 22.75 16.86
N SER A 280 -11.05 22.46 17.28
CA SER A 280 -11.67 21.14 17.15
C SER A 280 -11.83 20.73 15.68
N GLU A 281 -12.25 21.65 14.82
CA GLU A 281 -12.39 21.44 13.37
C GLU A 281 -11.02 21.31 12.67
N THR A 282 -10.01 22.06 13.14
CA THR A 282 -8.61 21.95 12.65
C THR A 282 -8.04 20.57 12.98
N ASN A 283 -8.17 20.11 14.24
CA ASN A 283 -7.66 18.80 14.66
C ASN A 283 -8.31 17.65 13.85
N LYS A 284 -9.63 17.68 13.66
CA LYS A 284 -10.34 16.67 12.84
C LYS A 284 -9.83 16.61 11.39
N ASN A 285 -9.52 17.76 10.79
CA ASN A 285 -8.96 17.79 9.44
C ASN A 285 -7.48 17.35 9.41
N GLN A 286 -6.70 17.57 10.48
CA GLN A 286 -5.34 17.02 10.63
C GLN A 286 -5.36 15.50 10.76
N ASP A 287 -6.26 14.93 11.58
CA ASP A 287 -6.46 13.49 11.70
C ASP A 287 -6.90 12.88 10.35
N LYS A 288 -7.86 13.50 9.66
CA LYS A 288 -8.28 13.11 8.31
C LYS A 288 -7.09 13.13 7.33
N ALA A 289 -6.32 14.22 7.29
CA ALA A 289 -5.15 14.35 6.41
C ALA A 289 -4.11 13.26 6.68
N LYS A 290 -3.86 12.92 7.96
CA LYS A 290 -2.96 11.82 8.33
C LYS A 290 -3.47 10.47 7.81
N ILE A 291 -4.74 10.14 8.03
CA ILE A 291 -5.35 8.89 7.55
C ILE A 291 -5.27 8.77 6.02
N LEU A 292 -5.45 9.88 5.29
CA LEU A 292 -5.30 9.91 3.83
C LEU A 292 -3.83 9.70 3.40
N GLN A 293 -2.88 10.31 4.09
CA GLN A 293 -1.44 10.14 3.85
C GLN A 293 -0.96 8.70 4.12
N ASP A 294 -1.42 8.08 5.21
CA ASP A 294 -1.16 6.68 5.53
C ASP A 294 -1.75 5.75 4.44
N ARG A 295 -2.96 6.06 3.94
CA ARG A 295 -3.62 5.32 2.86
C ARG A 295 -2.92 5.46 1.50
N ILE A 296 -2.36 6.63 1.17
CA ILE A 296 -1.52 6.82 -0.03
C ILE A 296 -0.26 5.94 0.08
N THR A 297 0.39 5.94 1.24
CA THR A 297 1.61 5.15 1.51
C THR A 297 1.34 3.64 1.39
N PHE A 298 0.18 3.18 1.86
CA PHE A 298 -0.30 1.82 1.67
C PHE A 298 -0.56 1.48 0.19
N LEU A 299 -1.23 2.37 -0.56
CA LEU A 299 -1.47 2.17 -1.99
C LEU A 299 -0.17 2.14 -2.82
N ASP A 300 0.83 2.96 -2.50
CA ASP A 300 2.16 2.90 -3.14
C ASP A 300 2.90 1.58 -2.85
N THR A 301 2.68 1.00 -1.67
CA THR A 301 3.24 -0.31 -1.29
C THR A 301 2.58 -1.43 -2.10
N ILE A 302 1.25 -1.40 -2.24
CA ILE A 302 0.52 -2.30 -3.14
C ILE A 302 0.95 -2.11 -4.61
N HIS A 303 1.16 -0.87 -5.05
CA HIS A 303 1.57 -0.56 -6.43
C HIS A 303 2.90 -1.23 -6.77
N LYS A 304 3.89 -1.10 -5.88
CA LYS A 304 5.20 -1.76 -6.01
C LYS A 304 5.07 -3.29 -6.05
N GLY A 305 4.19 -3.87 -5.23
CA GLY A 305 3.92 -5.30 -5.22
C GLY A 305 3.34 -5.81 -6.54
N TYR A 306 2.28 -5.18 -7.05
CA TYR A 306 1.70 -5.55 -8.35
C TYR A 306 2.68 -5.31 -9.51
N GLN A 307 3.48 -4.24 -9.49
CA GLN A 307 4.45 -3.94 -10.54
C GLN A 307 5.55 -5.01 -10.59
N PHE A 308 6.09 -5.39 -9.43
CA PHE A 308 7.07 -6.48 -9.34
C PHE A 308 6.53 -7.81 -9.88
N MET A 309 5.29 -8.18 -9.52
CA MET A 309 4.67 -9.41 -10.02
C MET A 309 4.41 -9.36 -11.53
N HIS A 310 3.92 -8.23 -12.04
CA HIS A 310 3.70 -7.99 -13.47
C HIS A 310 5.00 -8.14 -14.27
N ASP A 311 6.09 -7.53 -13.81
CA ASP A 311 7.37 -7.52 -14.51
C ASP A 311 8.07 -8.89 -14.44
N ALA A 312 7.91 -9.62 -13.33
CA ALA A 312 8.34 -11.01 -13.22
C ALA A 312 7.52 -11.95 -14.13
N MET A 313 6.21 -11.73 -14.23
CA MET A 313 5.31 -12.51 -15.08
C MET A 313 5.58 -12.27 -16.58
N THR A 314 5.77 -11.01 -16.98
CA THR A 314 6.16 -10.62 -18.35
C THR A 314 7.46 -11.30 -18.77
N LYS A 315 8.47 -11.35 -17.88
CA LYS A 315 9.73 -12.09 -18.13
C LYS A 315 9.50 -13.61 -18.28
N LYS A 316 8.63 -14.22 -17.48
CA LYS A 316 8.27 -15.64 -17.63
C LYS A 316 7.53 -15.92 -18.95
N ILE A 317 6.57 -15.08 -19.33
CA ILE A 317 5.86 -15.19 -20.63
C ILE A 317 6.88 -15.18 -21.77
N HIS A 318 7.82 -14.23 -21.77
CA HIS A 318 8.86 -14.18 -22.80
C HIS A 318 9.75 -15.44 -22.79
N SER A 319 10.13 -15.95 -21.62
CA SER A 319 10.92 -17.18 -21.51
C SER A 319 10.20 -18.40 -22.10
N TYR A 320 8.89 -18.55 -21.86
CA TYR A 320 8.11 -19.63 -22.43
C TYR A 320 7.86 -19.45 -23.94
N GLN A 321 7.70 -18.21 -24.43
CA GLN A 321 7.64 -17.93 -25.87
C GLN A 321 8.95 -18.35 -26.59
N GLN A 322 10.12 -18.08 -26.00
CA GLN A 322 11.40 -18.54 -26.56
C GLN A 322 11.51 -20.08 -26.54
N ALA A 323 11.02 -20.74 -25.48
CA ALA A 323 10.96 -22.20 -25.41
C ALA A 323 10.02 -22.78 -26.49
N GLN A 324 8.87 -22.15 -26.75
CA GLN A 324 7.92 -22.55 -27.80
C GLN A 324 8.53 -22.40 -29.20
N ILE A 325 9.25 -21.30 -29.47
CA ILE A 325 9.99 -21.08 -30.73
C ILE A 325 11.08 -22.15 -30.93
N LEU A 326 11.74 -22.60 -29.86
CA LEU A 326 12.73 -23.67 -29.92
C LEU A 326 12.10 -25.05 -30.14
N ASN A 327 10.97 -25.34 -29.47
CA ASN A 327 10.18 -26.55 -29.64
C ASN A 327 9.66 -26.69 -31.09
N ASP A 328 9.21 -25.59 -31.68
CA ASP A 328 8.74 -25.55 -33.07
C ASP A 328 9.89 -25.85 -34.05
N LYS A 329 11.07 -25.25 -33.85
CA LYS A 329 12.27 -25.56 -34.66
C LYS A 329 12.71 -27.02 -34.55
N PHE A 330 12.63 -27.65 -33.37
CA PHE A 330 12.91 -29.08 -33.23
C PHE A 330 11.84 -29.92 -33.95
N THR A 331 10.58 -29.52 -33.91
CA THR A 331 9.49 -30.19 -34.64
C THR A 331 9.72 -30.13 -36.15
N GLU A 332 10.06 -28.95 -36.69
CA GLU A 332 10.43 -28.75 -38.11
C GLU A 332 11.64 -29.63 -38.52
N GLN A 333 12.66 -29.74 -37.67
CA GLN A 333 13.82 -30.60 -37.92
C GLN A 333 13.46 -32.09 -37.94
N ILE A 334 12.53 -32.53 -37.08
CA ILE A 334 12.03 -33.91 -37.07
C ILE A 334 11.19 -34.19 -38.32
N GLU A 335 10.33 -33.27 -38.75
CA GLU A 335 9.52 -33.42 -39.97
C GLU A 335 10.38 -33.39 -41.25
N SER A 336 11.42 -32.55 -41.28
CA SER A 336 12.44 -32.57 -42.33
C SER A 336 13.21 -33.90 -42.35
N SER A 337 13.57 -34.44 -41.18
CA SER A 337 14.24 -35.75 -41.07
C SER A 337 13.34 -36.89 -41.57
N PHE A 338 12.06 -36.89 -41.19
CA PHE A 338 11.04 -37.81 -41.71
C PHE A 338 10.89 -37.75 -43.24
N SER A 339 10.94 -36.53 -43.81
CA SER A 339 10.79 -36.32 -45.25
C SER A 339 11.99 -36.83 -46.06
N ASN A 340 13.17 -36.89 -45.44
CA ASN A 340 14.42 -37.41 -46.04
C ASN A 340 14.66 -38.92 -45.72
N LEU A 341 13.74 -39.57 -45.00
CA LEU A 341 13.84 -40.97 -44.58
C LEU A 341 13.28 -41.93 -45.66
N ASP A 342 14.07 -42.12 -46.72
CA ASP A 342 13.86 -43.15 -47.75
C ASP A 342 15.17 -43.87 -48.10
N PHE A 343 15.68 -44.64 -47.13
CA PHE A 343 16.84 -45.49 -47.35
C PHE A 343 16.56 -46.56 -48.42
N SER A 344 15.29 -46.99 -48.52
CA SER A 344 14.84 -47.98 -49.50
C SER A 344 15.11 -47.54 -50.95
N LYS A 345 14.76 -46.30 -51.33
CA LYS A 345 15.08 -45.76 -52.67
C LYS A 345 16.56 -45.55 -52.85
N SER A 346 17.24 -44.90 -51.89
CA SER A 346 18.67 -44.58 -52.03
C SER A 346 19.51 -45.84 -52.28
N TYR A 347 19.27 -46.92 -51.52
CA TYR A 347 19.99 -48.18 -51.69
C TYR A 347 19.65 -48.86 -53.03
N ASN A 348 18.36 -48.96 -53.37
CA ASN A 348 17.89 -49.63 -54.58
C ASN A 348 18.15 -48.85 -55.89
N GLN A 349 18.32 -47.53 -55.84
CA GLN A 349 18.67 -46.72 -57.02
C GLN A 349 20.18 -46.61 -57.23
N GLN A 350 21.00 -46.71 -56.18
CA GLN A 350 22.43 -46.45 -56.26
C GLN A 350 23.28 -47.73 -56.36
N TYR A 351 22.93 -48.80 -55.62
CA TYR A 351 23.78 -50.00 -55.52
C TYR A 351 23.22 -51.21 -56.29
N VAL A 352 21.90 -51.36 -56.41
CA VAL A 352 21.32 -52.47 -57.20
C VAL A 352 21.73 -52.41 -58.68
N PRO A 353 21.77 -51.26 -59.38
CA PRO A 353 22.27 -51.21 -60.75
C PRO A 353 23.73 -51.66 -60.87
N GLN A 354 24.61 -51.22 -59.96
CA GLN A 354 26.03 -51.58 -59.96
C GLN A 354 26.25 -53.09 -59.72
N ILE A 355 25.46 -53.68 -58.83
CA ILE A 355 25.46 -55.14 -58.58
C ILE A 355 25.00 -55.88 -59.84
N VAL A 356 23.97 -55.39 -60.54
CA VAL A 356 23.46 -55.99 -61.79
C VAL A 356 24.46 -55.86 -62.95
N GLU A 357 25.13 -54.72 -63.12
CA GLU A 357 26.18 -54.54 -64.14
C GLU A 357 27.36 -55.50 -63.92
N THR A 358 27.81 -55.64 -62.66
CA THR A 358 28.89 -56.56 -62.30
C THR A 358 28.52 -58.02 -62.65
N ILE A 359 27.31 -58.44 -62.29
CA ILE A 359 26.79 -59.78 -62.60
C ILE A 359 26.64 -60.01 -64.12
N GLN A 360 26.37 -58.97 -64.92
CA GLN A 360 26.34 -59.12 -66.38
C GLN A 360 27.72 -59.29 -67.01
N HIS A 361 28.79 -58.77 -66.42
CA HIS A 361 30.16 -59.02 -66.90
C HIS A 361 30.64 -60.43 -66.48
N GLU A 362 30.49 -60.81 -65.21
CA GLU A 362 30.94 -62.13 -64.72
C GLU A 362 30.29 -63.32 -65.47
N ASN A 363 29.03 -63.20 -65.90
CA ASN A 363 28.36 -64.25 -66.67
C ASN A 363 28.90 -64.43 -68.11
N ILE A 364 29.63 -63.45 -68.66
CA ILE A 364 30.25 -63.56 -69.99
C ILE A 364 31.59 -64.29 -69.86
N ASP A 365 32.45 -63.87 -68.92
CA ASP A 365 33.78 -64.46 -68.70
C ASP A 365 33.71 -65.97 -68.33
N ILE A 366 32.65 -66.40 -67.65
CA ILE A 366 32.43 -67.81 -67.30
C ILE A 366 32.11 -68.68 -68.53
N GLN A 367 31.45 -68.14 -69.57
CA GLN A 367 31.12 -68.92 -70.77
C GLN A 367 32.32 -69.18 -71.69
N GLU A 368 33.30 -68.27 -71.74
CA GLU A 368 34.51 -68.49 -72.56
C GLU A 368 35.47 -69.49 -71.91
N ASN A 369 35.64 -69.44 -70.58
CA ASN A 369 36.55 -70.33 -69.86
C ASN A 369 36.11 -71.80 -69.89
N GLN A 370 34.81 -72.09 -69.75
CA GLN A 370 34.29 -73.47 -69.75
C GLN A 370 34.47 -74.23 -71.09
N GLN A 371 34.82 -73.55 -72.19
CA GLN A 371 35.17 -74.22 -73.45
C GLN A 371 36.64 -74.67 -73.55
N GLN A 372 37.52 -74.23 -72.65
CA GLN A 372 38.97 -74.54 -72.73
C GLN A 372 39.35 -75.79 -71.93
N GLU A 373 38.90 -75.94 -70.68
CA GLU A 373 39.32 -77.03 -69.79
C GLU A 373 38.96 -78.45 -70.30
N ILE A 374 37.86 -78.59 -71.04
CA ILE A 374 37.34 -79.87 -71.55
C ILE A 374 38.34 -80.59 -72.50
N LYS A 375 39.37 -79.90 -73.00
CA LYS A 375 40.37 -80.50 -73.91
C LYS A 375 41.64 -81.02 -73.24
N GLN A 376 41.88 -80.77 -71.95
CA GLN A 376 43.20 -81.00 -71.35
C GLN A 376 43.29 -82.23 -70.43
N VAL A 377 42.16 -82.74 -69.93
CA VAL A 377 42.11 -83.82 -68.91
C VAL A 377 42.38 -85.23 -69.46
N VAL A 378 42.52 -85.41 -70.78
CA VAL A 378 42.59 -86.74 -71.44
C VAL A 378 44.03 -87.19 -71.76
N VAL A 379 45.06 -86.50 -71.27
CA VAL A 379 46.47 -86.68 -71.74
C VAL A 379 47.47 -87.08 -70.64
N GLU A 380 47.16 -86.89 -69.35
CA GLU A 380 48.16 -87.02 -68.27
C GLU A 380 48.00 -88.25 -67.34
N GLU A 381 47.09 -89.20 -67.63
CA GLU A 381 47.08 -90.51 -66.94
C GLU A 381 48.22 -91.46 -67.37
N GLU A 382 48.97 -91.15 -68.44
CA GLU A 382 50.04 -92.00 -68.99
C GLU A 382 51.49 -91.62 -68.58
N GLN A 383 51.73 -90.76 -67.57
CA GLN A 383 53.13 -90.34 -67.29
C GLN A 383 53.57 -90.04 -65.84
N GLN A 384 52.92 -90.63 -64.83
CA GLN A 384 53.56 -90.87 -63.52
C GLN A 384 53.69 -92.38 -63.27
N GLN A 385 54.76 -92.99 -63.78
CA GLN A 385 56.07 -93.15 -63.10
C GLN A 385 56.06 -94.37 -62.15
N ILE A 386 56.79 -95.48 -62.38
CA ILE A 386 58.09 -95.69 -63.06
C ILE A 386 59.15 -94.73 -62.49
N ILE A 387 60.11 -95.26 -61.72
CA ILE A 387 60.91 -94.52 -60.72
C ILE A 387 60.01 -94.18 -59.51
N GLN A 388 59.94 -94.99 -58.45
CA GLN A 388 61.10 -95.46 -57.67
C GLN A 388 61.12 -96.99 -57.49
N GLU A 389 61.80 -97.67 -58.40
CA GLU A 389 62.48 -98.93 -58.05
C GLU A 389 63.76 -98.61 -57.26
N GLN A 390 64.28 -99.63 -56.55
CA GLN A 390 65.51 -99.63 -55.75
C GLN A 390 65.44 -98.85 -54.41
N GLN A 391 65.81 -99.44 -53.27
CA GLN A 391 66.06 -100.84 -52.90
C GLN A 391 65.77 -100.95 -51.37
N GLN A 392 64.82 -101.79 -50.94
CA GLN A 392 65.02 -103.16 -50.44
C GLN A 392 65.66 -103.31 -49.03
N VAL A 393 64.96 -104.11 -48.20
CA VAL A 393 65.49 -105.27 -47.41
C VAL A 393 66.20 -104.94 -46.07
N ILE A 394 65.89 -105.55 -44.90
CA ILE A 394 64.92 -106.62 -44.53
C ILE A 394 64.59 -106.60 -43.01
N GLU A 395 63.36 -107.01 -42.62
CA GLU A 395 62.88 -107.68 -41.37
C GLU A 395 63.33 -107.25 -39.92
N VAL A 396 62.60 -107.53 -38.81
CA VAL A 396 61.29 -108.19 -38.60
C VAL A 396 60.49 -107.59 -37.42
N LYS A 397 59.18 -107.86 -37.44
CA LYS A 397 58.09 -107.55 -36.46
C LYS A 397 58.43 -107.62 -34.96
N GLN A 398 57.76 -106.76 -34.15
CA GLN A 398 56.74 -107.24 -33.20
C GLN A 398 55.71 -106.16 -32.74
N ASN A 399 54.44 -106.58 -32.73
CA ASN A 399 53.29 -106.25 -31.87
C ASN A 399 52.85 -104.79 -31.54
N LEU A 400 51.68 -104.44 -32.11
CA LEU A 400 50.48 -103.70 -31.61
C LEU A 400 50.54 -102.44 -30.67
N PRO A 401 49.51 -101.56 -30.70
CA PRO A 401 49.62 -100.14 -30.29
C PRO A 401 48.74 -99.71 -29.09
N GLU A 402 48.97 -98.47 -28.62
CA GLU A 402 48.10 -97.51 -27.86
C GLU A 402 49.00 -96.32 -27.40
N GLN A 403 48.62 -95.04 -27.22
CA GLN A 403 47.50 -94.17 -27.66
C GLN A 403 47.92 -92.68 -27.41
N GLN A 404 47.15 -91.67 -27.87
CA GLN A 404 47.08 -90.28 -27.29
C GLN A 404 48.34 -89.34 -27.47
N ILE A 405 48.41 -88.00 -27.22
CA ILE A 405 47.47 -86.90 -26.78
C ILE A 405 48.06 -85.47 -27.09
N ASP A 406 47.23 -84.39 -27.12
CA ASP A 406 47.43 -82.92 -26.84
C ASP A 406 48.66 -82.08 -27.34
N LEU A 407 48.77 -80.72 -27.24
CA LEU A 407 47.93 -79.47 -27.20
C LEU A 407 48.91 -78.26 -27.00
N GLN A 408 48.44 -76.99 -26.86
CA GLN A 408 49.16 -75.78 -26.33
C GLN A 408 50.12 -75.01 -27.28
N GLN A 409 50.58 -73.73 -27.10
CA GLN A 409 50.41 -72.53 -26.19
C GLN A 409 51.07 -71.28 -26.91
N GLN A 410 51.05 -69.97 -26.53
CA GLN A 410 50.20 -69.02 -25.73
C GLN A 410 50.64 -67.53 -25.96
N ALA A 411 49.74 -66.55 -25.74
CA ALA A 411 49.98 -65.21 -25.10
C ALA A 411 50.92 -64.15 -25.78
N PRO A 412 51.12 -62.91 -25.22
CA PRO A 412 50.52 -62.15 -24.07
C PRO A 412 49.82 -60.83 -24.53
N THR A 413 49.60 -59.66 -23.87
CA THR A 413 49.76 -58.92 -22.55
C THR A 413 48.97 -57.58 -22.73
N GLU A 414 48.50 -56.72 -21.80
CA GLU A 414 48.15 -56.70 -20.35
C GLU A 414 47.04 -55.58 -20.20
N ILE A 415 46.84 -54.56 -19.33
CA ILE A 415 47.26 -53.95 -18.02
C ILE A 415 46.13 -52.91 -17.67
N ILE A 416 45.79 -52.38 -16.47
CA ILE A 416 45.73 -52.84 -15.05
C ILE A 416 44.72 -51.94 -14.26
N GLN A 417 43.82 -52.53 -13.45
CA GLN A 417 43.16 -52.11 -12.16
C GLN A 417 42.63 -50.64 -11.89
N THR A 418 41.76 -50.29 -10.90
CA THR A 418 41.15 -51.00 -9.74
C THR A 418 39.80 -50.39 -9.24
N LYS A 419 38.84 -51.25 -8.84
CA LYS A 419 37.87 -51.24 -7.69
C LYS A 419 37.13 -49.98 -7.11
N THR A 420 35.83 -50.25 -6.84
CA THR A 420 34.97 -49.93 -5.65
C THR A 420 34.42 -48.52 -5.31
N GLY A 421 33.08 -48.44 -5.27
CA GLY A 421 32.32 -47.88 -4.12
C GLY A 421 31.76 -46.45 -4.26
N GLY A 422 30.67 -46.16 -3.53
CA GLY A 422 30.14 -44.79 -3.32
C GLY A 422 28.61 -44.67 -3.37
N CYS A 423 28.04 -43.83 -2.51
CA CYS A 423 26.60 -43.45 -2.49
C CYS A 423 26.46 -41.92 -2.33
N GLU A 424 25.23 -41.43 -2.48
CA GLU A 424 24.66 -40.20 -1.89
C GLU A 424 25.23 -38.79 -2.21
N ALA A 425 24.35 -38.03 -2.88
CA ALA A 425 23.77 -36.75 -2.41
C ALA A 425 24.45 -35.39 -2.67
N CYS A 426 23.58 -34.36 -2.69
CA CYS A 426 23.81 -32.91 -2.59
C CYS A 426 24.47 -32.18 -3.79
N ASN A 427 24.17 -30.89 -4.07
CA ASN A 427 22.95 -30.06 -3.88
C ASN A 427 23.13 -28.71 -4.61
N VAL A 428 22.05 -27.92 -4.79
CA VAL A 428 22.02 -26.51 -5.31
C VAL A 428 22.48 -26.37 -6.79
N PHE A 429 21.72 -25.81 -7.74
CA PHE A 429 20.93 -24.57 -7.72
C PHE A 429 19.61 -24.67 -8.50
#